data_AF-X1LKL4-F1
#
_entry.id   AF-X1LKL4-F1
#
_cell.length_a   1.000
_cell.length_b   1.000
_cell.length_c   1.000
_cell.angle_alpha   90.00
_cell.angle_beta   90.00
_cell.angle_gamma   90.00
#
_symmetry.space_group_name_H-M   'P 1'
#
loop_
_entity.id
_entity.type
_entity.pdbx_description
1 polymer ?
#
loop_
_entity_poly.entity_id
_entity_poly.type
_entity_poly.pdbx_seq_one_letter_code
_entity_poly.pdbx_strand_id
1 'polypeptide(L)' 'MPYTVTIRKITIENEARDIKTFELVFADQQHRENFDFVPGQFAQLSVFGAGESPIGIASSPL' A
#
# COMPACT_ATOMS: atom_id res chain seq x y z
N MET A 1 0.97 -12.09 -9.56
CA MET A 1 0.20 -11.17 -10.43
C MET A 1 -0.01 -9.87 -9.66
N PRO A 2 -0.02 -8.68 -10.30
CA PRO A 2 -0.38 -7.44 -9.63
C PRO A 2 -1.87 -7.46 -9.25
N TYR A 3 -2.19 -6.99 -8.05
CA TYR A 3 -3.56 -6.87 -7.58
C TYR A 3 -3.97 -5.40 -7.55
N THR A 4 -5.16 -5.09 -8.06
CA THR A 4 -5.68 -3.74 -8.00
C THR A 4 -6.07 -3.38 -6.57
N VAL A 5 -5.62 -2.21 -6.13
CA VAL A 5 -5.93 -1.62 -4.84
C VAL A 5 -6.55 -0.23 -5.04
N THR A 6 -7.30 0.24 -4.05
CA THR A 6 -7.86 1.58 -4.00
C THR A 6 -7.31 2.32 -2.79
N ILE A 7 -7.18 3.64 -2.91
CA ILE A 7 -6.77 4.49 -1.79
C ILE A 7 -8.00 4.69 -0.90
N ARG A 8 -7.96 4.12 0.30
CA ARG A 8 -9.02 4.30 1.31
C ARG A 8 -8.84 5.60 2.08
N LYS A 9 -7.59 5.96 2.39
CA LYS A 9 -7.24 7.15 3.16
C LYS A 9 -5.87 7.69 2.76
N ILE A 10 -5.73 9.01 2.85
CA ILE A 10 -4.45 9.71 2.74
C ILE A 10 -4.28 10.54 4.02
N THR A 11 -3.15 10.36 4.70
CA THR A 11 -2.76 11.16 5.86
C THR A 11 -1.54 11.99 5.50
N ILE A 12 -1.54 13.27 5.86
CA ILE A 12 -0.35 14.13 5.79
C ILE A 12 0.33 14.03 7.14
N GLU A 13 1.57 13.55 7.18
CA GLU A 13 2.25 13.23 8.44
C GLU A 13 2.97 14.43 9.07
N ASN A 14 3.16 15.51 8.31
CA ASN A 14 3.87 16.69 8.79
C ASN A 14 3.39 17.99 8.13
N GLU A 15 3.76 19.13 8.73
CA GLU A 15 3.38 20.46 8.24
C GLU A 15 4.01 20.80 6.88
N ALA A 16 5.20 20.25 6.58
CA ALA A 16 5.89 20.42 5.30
C ALA A 16 5.18 19.70 4.13
N ARG A 17 4.29 18.75 4.42
CA ARG A 17 3.48 17.97 3.45
C ARG A 17 4.28 17.14 2.45
N ASP A 18 5.55 16.89 2.74
CA ASP A 18 6.46 16.04 1.97
C ASP A 18 6.40 14.57 2.42
N ILE A 19 5.82 14.28 3.60
CA ILE A 19 5.55 12.92 4.07
C ILE A 19 4.04 12.66 4.06
N LYS A 20 3.63 11.59 3.39
CA LYS A 20 2.23 11.15 3.30
C LYS A 20 2.12 9.65 3.48
N THR A 21 1.13 9.23 4.26
CA THR A 21 0.73 7.83 4.39
C THR A 21 -0.48 7.58 3.50
N PHE A 22 -0.39 6.56 2.66
CA PHE A 22 -1.48 6.09 1.81
C PHE A 22 -1.97 4.74 2.32
N GLU A 23 -3.24 4.67 2.67
CA GLU A 23 -3.87 3.42 3.09
C GLU A 23 -4.51 2.76 1.87
N LEU A 24 -3.90 1.66 1.41
CA LEU A 24 -4.33 0.92 0.24
C LEU A 24 -5.15 -0.30 0.66
N VAL A 25 -6.27 -0.53 -0.03
CA VAL A 25 -7.12 -1.71 0.18
C VAL A 25 -7.35 -2.42 -1.15
N PHE A 26 -7.24 -3.75 -1.14
CA PHE A 26 -7.56 -4.57 -2.32
C PHE A 26 -8.99 -4.28 -2.78
N ALA A 27 -9.15 -4.07 -4.10
CA ALA A 27 -10.46 -3.85 -4.71
C ALA A 27 -11.33 -5.12 -4.66
N ASP A 28 -10.68 -6.29 -4.68
CA ASP A 28 -11.31 -7.58 -4.53
C ASP A 28 -11.16 -8.08 -3.08
N GLN A 29 -12.28 -8.46 -2.47
CA GLN A 29 -12.33 -8.98 -1.11
C GLN A 29 -11.54 -10.31 -0.97
N GLN A 30 -11.60 -11.19 -1.97
CA GLN A 30 -10.89 -12.47 -1.94
C GLN A 30 -9.37 -12.25 -1.94
N HIS A 31 -8.85 -11.27 -2.68
CA HIS A 31 -7.43 -10.93 -2.62
C HIS A 31 -7.04 -10.38 -1.24
N ARG A 32 -7.93 -9.61 -0.61
CA ARG A 32 -7.69 -9.10 0.75
C ARG A 32 -7.61 -10.22 1.78
N GLU A 33 -8.54 -11.16 1.73
CA GLU A 33 -8.62 -12.27 2.69
C GLU A 33 -7.46 -13.26 2.55
N ASN A 34 -6.92 -13.40 1.33
CA ASN A 34 -5.78 -14.28 1.05
C ASN A 34 -4.43 -13.56 1.10
N PHE A 35 -4.41 -12.26 1.40
CA PHE A 35 -3.16 -11.51 1.50
C PHE A 35 -2.50 -11.75 2.86
N ASP A 36 -1.31 -12.32 2.82
CA ASP A 36 -0.46 -12.54 3.99
C ASP A 36 0.96 -12.04 3.68
N PHE A 37 1.65 -11.55 4.71
CA PHE A 37 3.02 -11.03 4.58
C PHE A 37 3.79 -11.22 5.89
N VAL A 38 5.11 -11.37 5.76
CA VAL A 38 6.04 -11.44 6.88
C VAL A 38 6.56 -10.04 7.18
N PRO A 39 6.66 -9.63 8.47
CA PRO A 39 7.30 -8.37 8.85
C PRO A 39 8.68 -8.20 8.21
N GLY A 40 8.94 -7.01 7.67
CA GLY A 40 10.17 -6.69 6.93
C GLY A 40 10.07 -6.88 5.42
N GLN A 41 8.95 -7.41 4.91
CA GLN A 41 8.67 -7.40 3.47
C GLN A 41 8.19 -6.03 2.98
N PHE A 42 8.31 -5.83 1.67
CA PHE A 42 7.79 -4.68 0.95
C PHE A 42 6.84 -5.14 -0.16
N ALA A 43 5.92 -4.26 -0.53
CA ALA A 43 5.09 -4.41 -1.71
C ALA A 43 5.67 -3.60 -2.87
N GLN A 44 5.66 -4.14 -4.08
CA GLN A 44 5.95 -3.37 -5.29
C GLN A 44 4.66 -2.67 -5.72
N LEU A 45 4.62 -1.34 -5.66
CA LEU A 45 3.48 -0.55 -6.11
C LEU A 45 3.74 -0.05 -7.53
N SER A 46 2.84 -0.36 -8.45
CA SER A 46 2.88 0.13 -9.83
C SER A 46 1.73 1.12 -10.06
N VAL A 47 2.06 2.28 -10.63
CA VAL A 47 1.11 3.33 -10.99
C VAL A 47 1.23 3.62 -12.48
N PHE A 48 0.13 3.47 -13.20
CA PHE A 48 0.09 3.70 -14.65
C PHE A 48 0.57 5.12 -14.98
N GLY A 49 1.55 5.21 -15.89
CA GLY A 49 2.14 6.47 -16.31
C GLY A 49 3.15 7.10 -15.35
N ALA A 50 3.32 6.58 -14.13
CA ALA A 50 4.30 7.06 -13.16
C ALA A 50 5.45 6.07 -12.88
N GLY A 51 5.22 4.78 -13.10
CA GLY A 51 6.23 3.73 -12.93
C GLY A 51 5.94 2.85 -11.71
N GLU A 52 7.01 2.31 -11.11
CA GLU A 52 6.92 1.39 -9.98
C GLU A 52 7.91 1.74 -8.87
N SER A 53 7.52 1.48 -7.63
CA SER A 53 8.35 1.71 -6.45
C SER A 53 8.14 0.60 -5.41
N PRO A 54 9.21 0.11 -4.77
CA PRO A 54 9.06 -0.71 -3.57
C PRO A 54 8.58 0.17 -2.40
N ILE A 55 7.60 -0.31 -1.65
CA ILE A 55 7.02 0.37 -0.48
C ILE A 55 6.99 -0.62 0.69
N GLY A 56 7.63 -0.25 1.80
CA GLY A 56 7.60 -1.05 3.01
C GLY A 56 6.18 -1.20 3.56
N ILE A 57 5.81 -2.41 3.98
CA ILE A 57 4.51 -2.65 4.61
C ILE A 57 4.63 -2.26 6.08
N ALA A 58 4.04 -1.11 6.45
CA ALA A 58 4.12 -0.55 7.80
C ALA A 58 2.95 -0.96 8.72
N SER A 59 1.94 -1.66 8.20
CA SER A 59 0.83 -2.19 8.99
C SER A 59 1.28 -3.41 9.80
N SER A 60 0.82 -3.51 11.05
CA SER A 60 0.96 -4.73 11.84
C SER A 60 0.17 -5.88 11.20
N PRO A 61 0.76 -7.08 11.00
CA PRO A 61 0.01 -8.28 10.63
C PRO A 61 -0.74 -8.91 11.83
N LEU A 62 -0.48 -8.44 13.06
CA LEU A 62 -1.17 -8.82 14.30
C LEU A 62 -2.49 -8.06 14.47
#